data_AF-M4ZNE5-F1
#
_entry.id   AF-M4ZNE5-F1
#
_cell.length_a   1.000
_cell.length_b   1.000
_cell.length_c   1.000
_cell.angle_alpha   90.00
_cell.angle_beta   90.00
_cell.angle_gamma   90.00
#
_symmetry.space_group_name_H-M   'P 1'
#
loop_
_entity.id
_entity.type
_entity.pdbx_description
1 polymer ?
#
loop_
_entity_poly.entity_id
_entity_poly.type
_entity_poly.pdbx_seq_one_letter_code
_entity_poly.pdbx_strand_id
1 'polypeptide(L)'
;MRRPKPRHRIRLTVTAAGLAGLASLIAVAAPRAETPAPAPAYLPTVSDLMIGTIQPRHIRLWIAGHSGNWAFSAYELGNLKGAFNRVSRAQPLVEGNSFADMNAAVTQQPFDELAQAIKQKDIGRFEQSYANLTAACNSCHQALNRAAVVIKVPQGASVADQDFTPGAE
;
A
#
# COMPACT_ATOMS: atom_id res chain seq x y z
N MET A 1 -86.59 59.16 29.27
CA MET A 1 -86.37 60.53 28.76
C MET A 1 -85.27 60.53 27.71
N ARG A 2 -85.45 61.33 26.65
CA ARG A 2 -84.65 61.42 25.40
C ARG A 2 -83.22 61.95 25.59
N ARG A 3 -82.34 61.55 24.64
CA ARG A 3 -81.28 62.31 23.89
C ARG A 3 -79.92 61.56 23.89
N PRO A 4 -78.99 61.81 22.95
CA PRO A 4 -79.10 61.73 21.48
C PRO A 4 -77.95 60.88 20.86
N LYS A 5 -78.10 60.50 19.58
CA LYS A 5 -77.14 59.71 18.79
C LYS A 5 -75.85 60.48 18.44
N PRO A 6 -74.67 59.83 18.44
CA PRO A 6 -73.53 60.27 17.65
C PRO A 6 -73.54 59.60 16.26
N ARG A 7 -73.35 60.41 15.22
CA ARG A 7 -73.16 60.00 13.83
C ARG A 7 -71.67 59.75 13.61
N HIS A 8 -71.26 58.49 13.44
CA HIS A 8 -69.93 58.17 12.93
C HIS A 8 -70.01 57.78 11.46
N ARG A 9 -69.28 58.54 10.64
CA ARG A 9 -69.09 58.37 9.20
C ARG A 9 -68.25 57.12 8.97
N ILE A 10 -68.86 56.04 8.46
CA ILE A 10 -68.13 54.85 8.01
C ILE A 10 -67.75 55.08 6.54
N ARG A 11 -66.44 55.17 6.30
CA ARG A 11 -65.85 55.24 4.96
C ARG A 11 -66.00 53.86 4.29
N LEU A 12 -66.62 53.85 3.12
CA LEU A 12 -66.78 52.66 2.28
C LEU A 12 -65.43 52.34 1.63
N THR A 13 -64.74 51.30 2.08
CA THR A 13 -63.59 50.72 1.37
C THR A 13 -64.09 49.65 0.41
N VAL A 14 -64.01 49.94 -0.89
CA VAL A 14 -64.28 48.98 -1.97
C VAL A 14 -63.17 47.93 -1.97
N THR A 15 -63.47 46.72 -1.54
CA THR A 15 -62.58 45.56 -1.70
C THR A 15 -62.71 45.03 -3.13
N ALA A 16 -61.66 45.19 -3.92
CA ALA A 16 -61.54 44.54 -5.23
C ALA A 16 -61.43 43.02 -5.03
N ALA A 17 -62.38 42.27 -5.58
CA ALA A 17 -62.34 40.82 -5.63
C ALA A 17 -61.26 40.37 -6.63
N GLY A 18 -60.12 39.89 -6.13
CA GLY A 18 -59.10 39.22 -6.93
C GLY A 18 -59.40 37.72 -7.03
N LEU A 19 -59.65 37.24 -8.25
CA LEU A 19 -59.71 35.81 -8.57
C LEU A 19 -58.33 35.18 -8.36
N ALA A 20 -58.15 34.42 -7.28
CA ALA A 20 -56.96 33.62 -7.06
C ALA A 20 -57.04 32.33 -7.91
N GLY A 21 -56.34 32.32 -9.04
CA GLY A 21 -56.07 31.10 -9.80
C GLY A 21 -55.09 30.21 -9.05
N LEU A 22 -55.53 29.02 -8.65
CA LEU A 22 -54.69 28.04 -7.95
C LEU A 22 -53.82 27.29 -8.97
N ALA A 23 -52.63 27.81 -9.26
CA ALA A 23 -51.63 27.09 -10.05
C ALA A 23 -51.00 25.99 -9.19
N SER A 24 -51.41 24.73 -9.41
CA SER A 24 -50.79 23.56 -8.77
C SER A 24 -49.43 23.30 -9.40
N LEU A 25 -48.35 23.65 -8.71
CA LEU A 25 -46.99 23.27 -9.06
C LEU A 25 -46.78 21.79 -8.74
N ILE A 26 -46.88 20.92 -9.73
CA ILE A 26 -46.42 19.53 -9.62
C ILE A 26 -44.89 19.56 -9.72
N ALA A 27 -44.19 19.46 -8.59
CA ALA A 27 -42.75 19.26 -8.58
C ALA A 27 -42.46 17.83 -9.07
N VAL A 28 -42.02 17.70 -10.32
CA VAL A 28 -41.45 16.44 -10.82
C VAL A 28 -40.10 16.26 -10.13
N ALA A 29 -40.04 15.33 -9.18
CA ALA A 29 -38.77 14.89 -8.62
C ALA A 29 -37.99 14.15 -9.72
N ALA A 30 -36.92 14.77 -10.22
CA ALA A 30 -35.97 14.08 -11.09
C ALA A 30 -35.37 12.87 -10.33
N PRO A 31 -35.15 11.72 -10.98
CA PRO A 31 -34.48 10.61 -10.33
C PRO A 31 -33.08 11.08 -9.92
N ARG A 32 -32.76 10.97 -8.63
CA ARG A 32 -31.38 11.14 -8.17
C ARG A 32 -30.56 10.02 -8.80
N ALA A 33 -29.61 10.37 -9.67
CA ALA A 33 -28.57 9.44 -10.05
C ALA A 33 -27.78 9.09 -8.79
N GLU A 34 -27.91 7.86 -8.31
CA GLU A 34 -27.04 7.34 -7.25
C GLU A 34 -25.62 7.32 -7.79
N THR A 35 -24.72 8.01 -7.11
CA THR A 35 -23.30 7.93 -7.40
C THR A 35 -22.85 6.51 -7.08
N PRO A 36 -22.24 5.77 -8.02
CA PRO A 36 -21.75 4.42 -7.73
C PRO A 36 -20.83 4.44 -6.53
N ALA A 37 -20.96 3.45 -5.64
CA ALA A 37 -20.02 3.29 -4.54
C ALA A 37 -18.58 3.25 -5.09
N PRO A 38 -17.61 3.91 -4.43
CA PRO A 38 -16.22 3.85 -4.87
C PRO A 38 -15.77 2.39 -4.92
N ALA A 39 -15.10 2.01 -6.01
CA ALA A 39 -14.53 0.68 -6.12
C ALA A 39 -13.56 0.44 -4.94
N PRO A 40 -13.52 -0.78 -4.39
CA PRO A 40 -12.59 -1.08 -3.31
C PRO A 40 -11.15 -0.80 -3.76
N ALA A 41 -10.37 -0.18 -2.88
CA ALA A 41 -8.96 0.04 -3.15
C ALA A 41 -8.25 -1.30 -3.34
N TYR A 42 -7.44 -1.42 -4.41
CA TYR A 42 -6.61 -2.59 -4.60
C TYR A 42 -5.61 -2.72 -3.45
N LEU A 43 -5.65 -3.86 -2.76
CA LEU A 43 -4.67 -4.22 -1.74
C LEU A 43 -3.79 -5.33 -2.32
N PRO A 44 -2.50 -5.05 -2.62
CA PRO A 44 -1.58 -6.06 -3.12
C PRO A 44 -1.51 -7.25 -2.17
N THR A 45 -1.57 -8.45 -2.73
CA THR A 45 -1.39 -9.69 -1.99
C THR A 45 0.06 -9.85 -1.54
N VAL A 46 0.33 -10.77 -0.61
CA VAL A 46 1.72 -11.13 -0.26
C VAL A 46 2.50 -11.56 -1.51
N SER A 47 1.88 -12.32 -2.42
CA SER A 47 2.51 -12.75 -3.67
C SER A 47 2.91 -11.57 -4.56
N ASP A 48 2.02 -10.59 -4.73
CA ASP A 48 2.30 -9.39 -5.52
C ASP A 48 3.50 -8.63 -4.94
N LEU A 49 3.56 -8.52 -3.60
CA LEU A 49 4.63 -7.83 -2.91
C LEU A 49 5.95 -8.60 -2.96
N MET A 50 5.92 -9.93 -2.86
CA MET A 50 7.12 -10.77 -3.00
C MET A 50 7.76 -10.60 -4.37
N ILE A 51 6.97 -10.73 -5.44
CA ILE A 51 7.45 -10.60 -6.82
C ILE A 51 7.82 -9.14 -7.15
N GLY A 52 6.97 -8.19 -6.76
CA GLY A 52 7.14 -6.78 -7.14
C GLY A 52 8.18 -6.02 -6.31
N THR A 53 8.52 -6.50 -5.11
CA THR A 53 9.36 -5.71 -4.18
C THR A 53 10.52 -6.48 -3.54
N ILE A 54 10.36 -7.78 -3.27
CA ILE A 54 11.38 -8.57 -2.57
C ILE A 54 12.36 -9.20 -3.56
N GLN A 55 11.85 -9.98 -4.52
CA GLN A 55 12.68 -10.72 -5.47
C GLN A 55 13.61 -9.83 -6.33
N PRO A 56 13.18 -8.66 -6.84
CA PRO A 56 14.05 -7.75 -7.58
C PRO A 56 15.21 -7.20 -6.72
N ARG A 57 14.98 -6.99 -5.42
CA ARG A 57 16.02 -6.51 -4.50
C ARG A 57 16.98 -7.62 -4.11
N HIS A 58 16.48 -8.83 -3.92
CA HIS A 58 17.28 -10.02 -3.67
C HIS A 58 18.28 -10.28 -4.81
N ILE A 59 17.86 -10.17 -6.08
CA ILE A 59 18.77 -10.32 -7.23
C ILE A 59 19.75 -9.14 -7.35
N ARG A 60 19.30 -7.90 -7.13
CA ARG A 60 20.18 -6.71 -7.16
C ARG A 60 21.25 -6.75 -6.09
N LEU A 61 20.92 -7.22 -4.89
CA LEU A 61 21.88 -7.42 -3.81
C LEU A 61 22.99 -8.40 -4.20
N TRP A 62 22.63 -9.54 -4.83
CA TRP A 62 23.63 -10.51 -5.32
C TRP A 62 24.58 -9.90 -6.33
N ILE A 63 24.04 -9.22 -7.35
CA ILE A 63 24.86 -8.60 -8.40
C ILE A 63 25.78 -7.54 -7.79
N ALA A 64 25.27 -6.69 -6.88
CA ALA A 64 26.06 -5.66 -6.23
C ALA A 64 27.21 -6.21 -5.37
N GLY A 65 26.98 -7.33 -4.67
CA GLY A 65 28.02 -7.99 -3.89
C GLY A 65 29.12 -8.55 -4.79
N HIS A 66 28.73 -9.25 -5.86
CA HIS A 66 29.67 -9.84 -6.81
C HIS A 66 30.42 -8.82 -7.68
N SER A 67 29.86 -7.62 -7.88
CA SER A 67 30.56 -6.53 -8.55
C SER A 67 31.53 -5.78 -7.62
N GLY A 68 31.60 -6.15 -6.33
CA GLY A 68 32.36 -5.41 -5.33
C GLY A 68 31.80 -4.04 -5.01
N ASN A 69 30.57 -3.73 -5.43
CA ASN A 69 29.91 -2.48 -5.12
C ASN A 69 29.23 -2.56 -3.75
N TRP A 70 30.07 -2.45 -2.71
CA TRP A 70 29.66 -2.58 -1.32
C TRP A 70 28.70 -1.49 -0.86
N ALA A 71 28.83 -0.27 -1.38
CA ALA A 71 27.91 0.82 -1.11
C ALA A 71 26.50 0.49 -1.63
N PHE A 72 26.41 0.01 -2.87
CA PHE A 72 25.13 -0.41 -3.44
C PHE A 72 24.58 -1.69 -2.81
N SER A 73 25.46 -2.60 -2.38
CA SER A 73 25.08 -3.78 -1.59
C SER A 73 24.41 -3.38 -0.27
N ALA A 74 24.99 -2.42 0.47
CA ALA A 74 24.40 -1.89 1.70
C ALA A 74 23.04 -1.22 1.43
N TYR A 75 22.95 -0.44 0.34
CA TYR A 75 21.70 0.18 -0.10
C TYR A 75 20.62 -0.86 -0.41
N GLU A 76 20.91 -1.91 -1.18
CA GLU A 76 19.92 -2.93 -1.53
C GLU A 76 19.56 -3.83 -0.33
N LEU A 77 20.50 -4.15 0.56
CA LEU A 77 20.18 -4.85 1.80
C LEU A 77 19.21 -4.02 2.66
N GLY A 78 19.47 -2.72 2.84
CA GLY A 78 18.57 -1.82 3.58
C GLY A 78 17.19 -1.74 2.93
N ASN A 79 17.13 -1.63 1.60
CA ASN A 79 15.88 -1.62 0.88
C ASN A 79 15.10 -2.95 0.95
N LEU A 80 15.80 -4.08 0.93
CA LEU A 80 15.21 -5.41 1.10
C LEU A 80 14.58 -5.55 2.49
N LYS A 81 15.30 -5.16 3.56
CA LYS A 81 14.75 -5.08 4.92
C LYS A 81 13.51 -4.18 4.97
N GLY A 82 13.60 -2.99 4.37
CA GLY A 82 12.50 -2.04 4.30
C GLY A 82 11.29 -2.54 3.50
N ALA A 83 11.51 -3.35 2.47
CA ALA A 83 10.46 -3.96 1.68
C ALA A 83 9.69 -5.01 2.48
N PHE A 84 10.38 -5.91 3.19
CA PHE A 84 9.71 -6.84 4.12
C PHE A 84 8.89 -6.11 5.18
N ASN A 85 9.42 -5.03 5.77
CA ASN A 85 8.66 -4.22 6.73
C ASN A 85 7.38 -3.61 6.11
N ARG A 86 7.40 -3.24 4.83
CA ARG A 86 6.19 -2.79 4.11
C ARG A 86 5.21 -3.93 3.89
N VAL A 87 5.69 -5.14 3.56
CA VAL A 87 4.83 -6.33 3.45
C VAL A 87 4.14 -6.60 4.77
N SER A 88 4.86 -6.61 5.90
CA SER A 88 4.27 -6.82 7.22
C SER A 88 3.19 -5.80 7.59
N ARG A 89 3.29 -4.56 7.08
CA ARG A 89 2.25 -3.54 7.32
C ARG A 89 1.06 -3.69 6.39
N ALA A 90 1.29 -4.06 5.13
CA ALA A 90 0.23 -4.23 4.14
C ALA A 90 -0.56 -5.53 4.36
N GLN A 91 0.12 -6.58 4.82
CA GLN A 91 -0.40 -7.92 5.04
C GLN A 91 0.02 -8.41 6.44
N PRO A 92 -0.60 -7.87 7.51
CA PRO A 92 -0.16 -8.14 8.88
C PRO A 92 -0.39 -9.60 9.31
N LEU A 93 -1.38 -10.27 8.72
CA LEU A 93 -1.72 -11.66 9.01
C LEU A 93 -1.66 -12.50 7.75
N VAL A 94 -1.04 -13.67 7.85
CA VAL A 94 -1.08 -14.72 6.82
C VAL A 94 -1.47 -16.03 7.51
N GLU A 95 -2.59 -16.61 7.07
CA GLU A 95 -3.16 -17.84 7.65
C GLU A 95 -3.34 -17.74 9.18
N GLY A 96 -3.72 -16.55 9.68
CA GLY A 96 -3.92 -16.27 11.11
C GLY A 96 -2.65 -15.95 11.89
N ASN A 97 -1.47 -16.04 11.27
CA ASN A 97 -0.17 -15.79 11.91
C ASN A 97 0.35 -14.39 11.59
N SER A 98 1.07 -13.79 12.54
CA SER A 98 1.76 -12.51 12.35
C SER A 98 2.83 -12.62 11.28
N PHE A 99 2.65 -11.91 10.16
CA PHE A 99 3.65 -11.89 9.08
C PHE A 99 4.96 -11.28 9.56
N ALA A 100 4.90 -10.27 10.42
CA ALA A 100 6.07 -9.60 10.95
C ALA A 100 6.95 -10.57 11.77
N ASP A 101 6.34 -11.38 12.62
CA ASP A 101 7.05 -12.34 13.47
C ASP A 101 7.63 -13.49 12.65
N MET A 102 6.85 -14.05 11.71
CA MET A 102 7.35 -15.06 10.78
C MET A 102 8.53 -14.55 9.95
N ASN A 103 8.42 -13.32 9.42
CA ASN A 103 9.49 -12.69 8.67
C ASN A 103 10.74 -12.46 9.52
N ALA A 104 10.60 -11.95 10.74
CA ALA A 104 11.73 -11.74 11.65
C ALA A 104 12.43 -13.07 11.98
N ALA A 105 11.65 -14.11 12.28
CA ALA A 105 12.18 -15.44 12.62
C ALA A 105 13.07 -16.03 11.52
N VAL A 106 12.76 -15.79 10.24
CA VAL A 106 13.54 -16.35 9.13
C VAL A 106 14.63 -15.39 8.61
N THR A 107 14.41 -14.06 8.65
CA THR A 107 15.33 -13.12 7.98
C THR A 107 16.34 -12.42 8.89
N GLN A 108 16.08 -12.30 10.20
CA GLN A 108 16.87 -11.44 11.07
C GLN A 108 18.37 -11.80 11.09
N GLN A 109 18.69 -13.07 11.38
CA GLN A 109 20.09 -13.51 11.43
C GLN A 109 20.80 -13.36 10.06
N PRO A 110 20.29 -13.90 8.93
CA PRO A 110 20.94 -13.71 7.63
C PRO A 110 21.14 -12.24 7.24
N PHE A 111 20.20 -11.37 7.63
CA PHE A 111 20.29 -9.93 7.41
C PHE A 111 21.36 -9.23 8.23
N ASP A 112 21.65 -9.70 9.43
CA ASP A 112 22.72 -9.17 10.26
C ASP A 112 24.08 -9.70 9.79
N GLU A 113 24.16 -10.96 9.38
CA GLU A 113 25.35 -11.57 8.78
C GLU A 113 25.73 -10.90 7.46
N LEU A 114 24.76 -10.67 6.56
CA LEU A 114 24.96 -9.91 5.32
C LEU A 114 25.43 -8.49 5.60
N ALA A 115 24.85 -7.80 6.59
CA ALA A 115 25.27 -6.45 6.94
C ALA A 115 26.73 -6.41 7.41
N GLN A 116 27.15 -7.41 8.19
CA GLN A 116 28.55 -7.54 8.61
C GLN A 116 29.48 -7.84 7.44
N ALA A 117 29.12 -8.79 6.57
CA ALA A 117 29.92 -9.15 5.41
C ALA A 117 30.11 -7.96 4.45
N ILE A 118 29.03 -7.21 4.18
CA ILE A 118 29.08 -5.99 3.37
C ILE A 118 29.97 -4.93 4.02
N LYS A 119 29.83 -4.71 5.34
CA LYS A 119 30.67 -3.75 6.08
C LYS A 119 32.16 -4.12 6.03
N GLN A 120 32.46 -5.42 6.07
CA GLN A 120 33.82 -5.95 6.03
C GLN A 120 34.35 -6.12 4.60
N LYS A 121 33.54 -5.86 3.57
CA LYS A 121 33.86 -6.09 2.16
C LYS A 121 34.32 -7.55 1.91
N ASP A 122 33.71 -8.50 2.63
CA ASP A 122 34.07 -9.93 2.62
C ASP A 122 33.12 -10.71 1.72
N ILE A 123 33.57 -11.05 0.51
CA ILE A 123 32.77 -11.77 -0.48
C ILE A 123 32.43 -13.20 -0.05
N GLY A 124 33.34 -13.90 0.64
CA GLY A 124 33.09 -15.28 1.08
C GLY A 124 31.99 -15.33 2.14
N ARG A 125 32.05 -14.44 3.13
CA ARG A 125 30.97 -14.30 4.13
C ARG A 125 29.69 -13.79 3.49
N PHE A 126 29.76 -12.91 2.49
CA PHE A 126 28.60 -12.41 1.78
C PHE A 126 27.85 -13.54 1.06
N GLU A 127 28.56 -14.36 0.27
CA GLU A 127 27.98 -15.49 -0.47
C GLU A 127 27.32 -16.50 0.47
N GLN A 128 28.00 -16.86 1.56
CA GLN A 128 27.44 -17.76 2.57
C GLN A 128 26.17 -17.19 3.22
N SER A 129 26.19 -15.91 3.61
CA SER A 129 25.05 -15.27 4.27
C SER A 129 23.88 -15.06 3.30
N TYR A 130 24.17 -14.81 2.02
CA TYR A 130 23.17 -14.73 0.96
C TYR A 130 22.51 -16.10 0.70
N ALA A 131 23.30 -17.18 0.68
CA ALA A 131 22.78 -18.53 0.58
C ALA A 131 21.90 -18.88 1.80
N ASN A 132 22.29 -18.48 3.01
CA ASN A 132 21.49 -18.63 4.22
C ASN A 132 20.16 -17.88 4.11
N LEU A 133 20.16 -16.62 3.63
CA LEU A 133 18.94 -15.85 3.38
C LEU A 133 18.06 -16.55 2.33
N THR A 134 18.64 -17.05 1.24
CA THR A 134 17.91 -17.79 0.19
C THR A 134 17.24 -19.03 0.77
N ALA A 135 17.94 -19.80 1.62
CA ALA A 135 17.37 -20.95 2.30
C ALA A 135 16.24 -20.56 3.25
N ALA A 136 16.37 -19.45 3.97
CA ALA A 136 15.34 -18.91 4.85
C ALA A 136 14.09 -18.43 4.09
N CYS A 137 14.24 -17.84 2.90
CA CYS A 137 13.11 -17.55 2.03
C CYS A 137 12.33 -18.83 1.68
N ASN A 138 13.06 -19.90 1.34
CA ASN A 138 12.46 -21.18 1.00
C ASN A 138 11.79 -21.87 2.20
N SER A 139 12.34 -21.74 3.42
CA SER A 139 11.70 -22.32 4.61
C SER A 139 10.36 -21.63 4.93
N CYS A 140 10.28 -20.30 4.78
CA CYS A 140 9.03 -19.56 4.88
C CYS A 140 8.01 -20.00 3.82
N HIS A 141 8.44 -20.17 2.57
CA HIS A 141 7.57 -20.67 1.50
C HIS A 141 7.05 -22.08 1.80
N GLN A 142 7.89 -22.96 2.35
CA GLN A 142 7.47 -24.31 2.75
C GLN A 142 6.46 -24.27 3.90
N ALA A 143 6.72 -23.48 4.94
CA ALA A 143 5.84 -23.34 6.11
C ALA A 143 4.44 -22.84 5.75
N LEU A 144 4.33 -22.01 4.70
CA LEU A 144 3.07 -21.47 4.19
C LEU A 144 2.44 -22.30 3.06
N ASN A 145 2.87 -23.55 2.88
CA ASN A 145 2.38 -24.43 1.82
C ASN A 145 2.52 -23.81 0.40
N ARG A 146 3.66 -23.15 0.15
CA ARG A 146 4.06 -22.53 -1.12
C ARG A 146 5.37 -23.11 -1.66
N ALA A 147 5.69 -24.37 -1.34
CA ALA A 147 6.95 -25.03 -1.73
C ALA A 147 7.22 -25.07 -3.24
N ALA A 148 6.20 -24.86 -4.09
CA ALA A 148 6.38 -24.70 -5.54
C ALA A 148 7.16 -23.42 -5.92
N VAL A 149 7.21 -22.42 -5.04
CA VAL A 149 7.96 -21.17 -5.25
C VAL A 149 9.36 -21.34 -4.67
N VAL A 150 10.30 -21.78 -5.49
CA VAL A 150 11.69 -22.03 -5.07
C VAL A 150 12.60 -20.87 -5.47
N ILE A 151 13.23 -20.24 -4.47
CA ILE A 151 14.26 -19.22 -4.65
C ILE A 151 15.62 -19.89 -4.75
N LYS A 152 16.46 -19.41 -5.66
CA LYS A 152 17.81 -19.94 -5.89
C LYS A 152 18.85 -18.83 -5.77
N VAL A 153 20.05 -19.22 -5.37
CA VAL A 153 21.23 -18.39 -5.58
C VAL A 153 21.47 -18.29 -7.10
N PRO A 154 21.56 -17.09 -7.68
CA PRO A 154 21.70 -16.93 -9.13
C PRO A 154 23.04 -17.46 -9.65
N GLN A 155 23.02 -18.27 -10.72
CA GLN A 155 24.23 -18.76 -11.41
C GLN A 155 24.71 -17.82 -12.54
N GLY A 156 23.93 -16.79 -12.86
CA GLY A 156 24.20 -15.83 -13.94
C GLY A 156 23.19 -14.68 -13.88
N ALA A 157 23.32 -13.83 -12.84
CA ALA A 157 22.39 -12.72 -12.60
C ALA A 157 22.72 -11.50 -13.48
N SER A 158 21.69 -10.91 -14.08
CA SER A 158 21.79 -9.60 -14.71
C SER A 158 20.48 -8.83 -14.57
N VAL A 159 20.58 -7.50 -14.54
CA VAL A 159 19.48 -6.55 -14.68
C VAL A 159 19.90 -5.59 -15.79
N ALA A 160 19.15 -5.58 -16.89
CA ALA A 160 19.64 -5.07 -18.17
C ALA A 160 19.82 -3.54 -18.23
N ASP A 161 19.13 -2.80 -17.38
CA ASP A 161 19.06 -1.33 -17.39
C ASP A 161 19.81 -0.68 -16.21
N GLN A 162 20.66 -1.44 -15.51
CA GLN A 162 21.39 -0.94 -14.34
C GLN A 162 22.87 -1.33 -14.37
N ASP A 163 23.74 -0.34 -14.11
CA ASP A 163 25.15 -0.54 -13.86
C ASP A 163 25.40 -0.84 -12.37
N PHE A 164 26.14 -1.91 -12.11
CA PHE A 164 26.49 -2.37 -10.76
C PHE A 164 27.96 -2.15 -10.43
N THR A 165 28.76 -1.60 -11.34
CA THR A 165 30.15 -1.27 -11.07
C THR A 165 30.26 -0.33 -9.87
N PRO A 166 31.30 -0.45 -9.03
CA PRO A 166 31.53 0.51 -7.96
C PRO A 166 31.66 1.93 -8.53
N GLY A 167 30.91 2.88 -7.96
CA GLY A 167 31.15 4.29 -8.24
C GLY A 167 32.50 4.74 -7.67
N ALA A 168 32.98 5.91 -8.08
CA ALA A 168 34.13 6.54 -7.42
C ALA A 168 33.76 6.84 -5.96
N GLU A 169 34.42 6.17 -5.00
CA GLU A 169 34.35 6.45 -3.55
C GLU A 169 35.12 7.73 -3.20
#